data_AF-A0A1A7KFJ9-F1
#
_entry.id   AF-A0A1A7KFJ9-F1
#
_cell.length_a   1.000
_cell.length_b   1.000
_cell.length_c   1.000
_cell.angle_alpha   90.00
_cell.angle_beta   90.00
_cell.angle_gamma   90.00
#
_symmetry.space_group_name_H-M   'P 1'
#
loop_
_entity.id
_entity.type
_entity.pdbx_description
1 polymer ?
#
loop_
_entity_poly.entity_id
_entity_poly.type
_entity_poly.pdbx_seq_one_letter_code
_entity_poly.pdbx_strand_id
1 'polypeptide(L)'
;MKANKLSELSIEELESKKKTILSATIGLGIVMILACCALFYFAISSKNFALIAVAIGGSLTFVPSLISISQINSEIKSRRSKYL
;
A
#
# COMPACT_ATOMS: atom_id res chain seq x y z
N MET A 1 8.35 6.59 -14.66
CA MET A 1 7.64 5.64 -15.54
C MET A 1 8.64 4.55 -15.92
N LYS A 2 8.71 3.44 -15.18
CA LYS A 2 9.69 2.37 -15.39
C LYS A 2 9.01 1.28 -16.22
N ALA A 3 9.70 0.87 -17.28
CA ALA A 3 9.23 -0.03 -18.32
C ALA A 3 8.50 -1.28 -17.78
N ASN A 4 7.53 -1.71 -18.57
CA ASN A 4 6.44 -2.62 -18.27
C ASN A 4 6.90 -4.06 -17.93
N LYS A 5 7.55 -4.27 -16.77
CA LYS A 5 7.90 -5.60 -16.22
C LYS A 5 6.67 -6.44 -15.83
N LEU A 6 5.50 -5.82 -15.75
CA LEU A 6 4.24 -6.52 -15.50
C LEU A 6 3.78 -7.27 -16.77
N SER A 7 4.10 -6.73 -17.96
CA SER A 7 3.73 -7.30 -19.26
C SER A 7 4.32 -8.68 -19.54
N GLU A 8 5.48 -8.98 -18.94
CA GLU A 8 6.22 -10.26 -19.12
C GLU A 8 5.81 -11.33 -18.10
N LEU A 9 5.10 -10.95 -17.03
CA LEU A 9 4.68 -11.87 -15.99
C LEU A 9 3.46 -12.70 -16.43
N SER A 10 3.41 -13.98 -16.03
CA SER A 10 2.20 -14.79 -16.19
C SER A 10 1.07 -14.29 -15.26
N ILE A 11 -0.18 -14.64 -15.56
CA ILE A 11 -1.34 -14.24 -14.73
C ILE A 11 -1.15 -14.70 -13.28
N GLU A 12 -0.61 -15.89 -13.08
CA GLU A 12 -0.35 -16.48 -11.75
C GLU A 12 0.73 -15.72 -10.98
N GLU A 13 1.80 -15.33 -11.65
CA GLU A 13 2.86 -14.52 -11.03
C GLU A 13 2.36 -13.10 -10.70
N LEU A 14 1.45 -12.56 -11.51
CA LEU A 14 0.83 -11.25 -11.29
C LEU A 14 -0.12 -11.28 -10.07
N GLU A 15 -0.90 -12.36 -9.93
CA GLU A 15 -1.73 -12.62 -8.75
C GLU A 15 -0.88 -12.86 -7.48
N SER A 16 0.22 -13.59 -7.59
CA SER A 16 1.16 -13.82 -6.49
C SER A 16 1.80 -12.51 -6.01
N LYS A 17 2.32 -11.68 -6.92
CA LYS A 17 2.85 -10.34 -6.58
C LYS A 17 1.80 -9.44 -5.94
N LYS A 18 0.57 -9.44 -6.45
CA LYS A 18 -0.55 -8.70 -5.83
C LYS A 18 -0.74 -9.14 -4.39
N LYS A 19 -0.78 -10.45 -4.13
CA LYS A 19 -0.95 -11.02 -2.79
C LYS A 19 0.19 -10.63 -1.84
N THR A 20 1.44 -10.66 -2.31
CA THR A 20 2.62 -10.24 -1.54
C THR A 20 2.57 -8.75 -1.18
N ILE A 21 2.25 -7.88 -2.13
CA ILE A 21 2.16 -6.42 -1.87
C ILE A 21 1.02 -6.15 -0.88
N LEU A 22 -0.11 -6.84 -1.03
CA LEU A 22 -1.27 -6.69 -0.16
C LEU A 22 -0.97 -7.18 1.26
N SER A 23 -0.35 -8.35 1.42
CA SER A 23 0.03 -8.86 2.75
C SER A 23 1.07 -7.98 3.44
N ALA A 24 2.08 -7.50 2.70
CA ALA A 24 3.05 -6.53 3.22
C ALA A 24 2.40 -5.21 3.62
N THR A 25 1.43 -4.73 2.82
CA THR A 25 0.67 -3.50 3.11
C THR A 25 -0.19 -3.66 4.36
N ILE A 26 -0.85 -4.81 4.56
CA ILE A 26 -1.61 -5.10 5.78
C ILE A 26 -0.68 -5.15 6.99
N GLY A 27 0.47 -5.83 6.88
CA GLY A 27 1.47 -5.90 7.95
C GLY A 27 1.96 -4.51 8.37
N LEU A 28 2.32 -3.67 7.40
CA LEU A 28 2.69 -2.27 7.64
C LEU A 28 1.53 -1.46 8.23
N GLY A 29 0.30 -1.70 7.78
CA GLY A 29 -0.90 -1.03 8.30
C GLY A 29 -1.12 -1.27 9.79
N ILE A 30 -0.95 -2.52 10.25
CA ILE A 30 -1.07 -2.88 11.68
C ILE A 30 0.00 -2.15 12.51
N VAL A 31 1.25 -2.15 12.05
CA VAL A 31 2.35 -1.44 12.71
C VAL A 31 2.07 0.07 12.77
N MET A 32 1.53 0.64 11.70
CA MET A 32 1.14 2.06 11.65
C MET A 32 0.02 2.41 12.63
N ILE A 33 -0.98 1.54 12.83
CA ILE A 33 -2.04 1.77 13.83
C ILE A 33 -1.43 1.81 15.24
N LEU A 34 -0.56 0.85 15.56
CA LEU A 34 0.13 0.84 16.86
C LEU A 34 0.98 2.10 17.07
N ALA A 35 1.72 2.51 16.03
CA ALA A 35 2.49 3.75 16.05
C ALA A 35 1.60 4.98 16.24
N CYS A 36 0.47 5.07 15.55
CA CYS A 36 -0.51 6.14 15.74
C CYS A 36 -1.04 6.18 17.18
N CYS A 37 -1.41 5.04 17.78
CA CYS A 37 -1.84 4.98 19.17
C CYS A 37 -0.76 5.51 20.13
N ALA A 38 0.50 5.14 19.92
CA ALA A 38 1.63 5.65 20.70
C ALA A 38 1.82 7.16 20.50
N LEU A 39 1.71 7.65 19.26
CA LEU A 39 1.80 9.08 18.94
C LEU A 39 0.67 9.89 19.58
N PHE A 40 -0.57 9.37 19.59
CA PHE A 40 -1.70 10.01 20.27
C PHE A 40 -1.48 10.10 21.78
N TYR A 41 -1.00 9.02 22.41
CA TYR A 41 -0.65 9.03 23.83
C TYR A 41 0.42 10.08 24.13
N PHE A 42 1.49 10.12 23.34
CA PHE A 42 2.55 11.11 23.48
C PHE A 42 2.09 12.55 23.20
N ALA A 43 1.21 12.76 22.22
CA ALA A 43 0.68 14.08 21.88
C ALA A 43 -0.09 14.69 23.06
N ILE A 44 -0.88 13.88 23.76
CA ILE A 44 -1.64 14.32 24.94
C ILE A 44 -0.70 14.54 26.13
N SER A 45 0.22 13.62 26.37
CA SER A 45 1.14 13.69 27.52
C SER A 45 2.16 14.84 27.39
N SER A 46 2.69 15.07 26.19
CA SER A 46 3.69 16.13 25.91
C SER A 46 3.07 17.44 25.41
N LYS A 47 1.74 17.53 25.27
CA LYS A 47 0.99 18.65 24.65
C LYS A 47 1.51 19.06 23.26
N ASN A 48 2.21 18.16 22.57
CA ASN A 48 2.81 18.43 21.27
C ASN A 48 1.91 17.89 20.15
N PHE A 49 1.03 18.75 19.66
CA PHE A 49 0.08 18.42 18.60
C PHE A 49 0.72 18.24 17.22
N ALA A 50 2.01 18.57 17.04
CA ALA A 50 2.72 18.32 15.77
C ALA A 50 2.80 16.83 15.43
N LEU A 51 2.72 15.94 16.43
CA LEU A 51 2.69 14.48 16.24
C LEU A 51 1.45 14.01 15.46
N ILE A 52 0.35 14.78 15.47
CA ILE A 52 -0.85 14.50 14.67
C ILE A 52 -0.56 14.73 13.17
N ALA A 53 0.20 15.78 12.83
CA ALA A 53 0.60 16.03 11.46
C ALA A 53 1.52 14.93 10.91
N VAL A 54 2.38 14.35 11.77
CA VAL A 54 3.21 13.20 11.42
C VAL A 54 2.36 11.95 11.15
N ALA A 55 1.33 11.69 11.95
CA ALA A 55 0.41 10.58 11.71
C ALA A 55 -0.32 10.71 10.35
N ILE A 56 -0.80 11.92 10.02
CA ILE A 56 -1.45 12.19 8.72
C ILE A 56 -0.43 12.07 7.57
N GLY A 57 0.75 12.66 7.71
CA GLY A 57 1.81 12.59 6.69
C GLY A 57 2.28 11.15 6.43
N GLY A 58 2.39 10.32 7.47
CA GLY A 58 2.79 8.91 7.35
C GLY A 58 1.83 8.08 6.50
N SER A 59 0.54 8.43 6.47
CA SER A 59 -0.47 7.74 5.67
C SER A 59 -0.25 7.88 4.15
N LEU A 60 0.40 8.96 3.70
CA LEU A 60 0.72 9.20 2.29
C LEU A 60 1.74 8.18 1.73
N THR A 61 2.55 7.58 2.60
CA THR A 61 3.53 6.54 2.23
C THR A 61 2.87 5.30 1.61
N PHE A 62 1.58 5.08 1.86
CA PHE A 62 0.84 3.95 1.29
C PHE A 62 0.35 4.18 -0.14
N VAL A 63 0.34 5.43 -0.62
CA VAL A 63 -0.18 5.79 -1.96
C VAL A 63 0.52 5.02 -3.10
N PRO A 64 1.86 4.90 -3.15
CA PRO A 64 2.54 4.13 -4.20
C PRO A 64 2.15 2.64 -4.22
N SER A 65 1.91 2.04 -3.06
CA SER A 65 1.48 0.65 -2.94
C SER A 65 0.07 0.45 -3.52
N LEU A 66 -0.86 1.38 -3.24
CA LEU A 66 -2.21 1.36 -3.80
C LEU A 66 -2.19 1.54 -5.33
N ILE A 67 -1.36 2.46 -5.84
CA ILE A 67 -1.17 2.66 -7.28
C ILE A 67 -0.63 1.38 -7.93
N SER A 68 0.36 0.73 -7.32
CA SER A 68 0.96 -0.51 -7.83
C SER A 68 -0.06 -1.66 -7.88
N ILE A 69 -0.89 -1.81 -6.83
CA ILE A 69 -1.98 -2.80 -6.80
C ILE A 69 -3.02 -2.51 -7.88
N SER A 70 -3.40 -1.23 -8.07
CA SER A 70 -4.37 -0.83 -9.08
C SER A 70 -3.88 -1.12 -10.50
N GLN A 71 -2.62 -0.82 -10.78
CA GLN A 71 -1.97 -1.14 -12.05
C GLN A 71 -1.98 -2.65 -12.32
N ILE A 72 -1.54 -3.47 -11.35
CA ILE A 72 -1.58 -4.94 -11.44
C ILE A 72 -3.02 -5.41 -11.73
N ASN A 73 -4.01 -4.89 -11.01
CA ASN A 73 -5.40 -5.31 -11.17
C ASN A 73 -5.98 -4.93 -12.54
N SER A 74 -5.64 -3.73 -13.03
CA SER A 74 -6.06 -3.27 -14.36
C SER A 74 -5.48 -4.14 -15.47
N GLU A 75 -4.24 -4.61 -15.29
CA GLU A 75 -3.56 -5.48 -16.25
C GLU A 75 -4.12 -6.91 -16.24
N ILE A 76 -4.39 -7.49 -15.06
CA ILE A 76 -5.11 -8.78 -14.93
C ILE A 76 -6.47 -8.70 -15.64
N LYS A 77 -7.23 -7.63 -15.40
CA LYS A 77 -8.55 -7.43 -16.01
C LYS A 77 -8.47 -7.30 -17.54
N SER A 78 -7.51 -6.51 -18.04
CA SER A 78 -7.28 -6.35 -19.48
C SER A 78 -6.95 -7.69 -20.15
N ARG A 79 -6.10 -8.52 -19.52
CA ARG A 79 -5.76 -9.84 -20.06
C ARG A 79 -6.90 -10.83 -20.02
N ARG A 80 -7.65 -10.93 -18.91
CA ARG A 80 -8.85 -11.79 -18.85
C ARG A 80 -9.92 -11.38 -19.85
N SER A 81 -10.11 -10.07 -20.09
CA SER A 81 -11.06 -9.55 -21.07
C SER A 81 -10.66 -9.80 -22.53
N LYS A 82 -9.38 -10.11 -22.81
CA LYS A 82 -8.87 -10.40 -24.16
C LYS A 82 -9.04 -11.87 -24.56
N TYR A 83 -9.44 -12.73 -23.62
CA TYR A 83 -9.73 -14.15 -23.81
C TYR A 83 -11.23 -14.48 -23.68
N LEU A 84 -12.09 -13.46 -23.61
CA LEU A 84 -13.55 -13.54 -23.82
C LEU A 84 -13.86 -13.03 -25.23
#